data_AF-A0A426D5I5-F1
#
_entry.id   AF-A0A426D5I5-F1
#
_cell.length_a   1.000
_cell.length_b   1.000
_cell.length_c   1.000
_cell.angle_alpha   90.00
_cell.angle_beta   90.00
_cell.angle_gamma   90.00
#
_symmetry.space_group_name_H-M   'P 1'
#
loop_
_entity.id
_entity.type
_entity.pdbx_description
1 polymer ?
#
loop_
_entity_poly.entity_id
_entity_poly.type
_entity_poly.pdbx_seq_one_letter_code
_entity_poly.pdbx_strand_id
1 'polypeptide(L)'
;MEKKDVMKQYVTDKYFSKGHWWTKIWQTLVAIIGWICVAIPVYWTVSSTVLANNQRVIHAWKYEEGKTLFYFFDRFFIIAFIIIAIVVIISTIHNNHRVKQHISKEIQYDQDELDIRKRRLNDFYGHRFGQQTFRQHVKHYTVDPEQNLEPDEIHKLYED
;
A
#
# COMPACT_ATOMS: atom_id res chain seq x y z
N MET A 1 6.41 -18.47 29.23
CA MET A 1 5.11 -18.63 28.55
C MET A 1 5.04 -20.06 28.02
N GLU A 2 4.07 -20.87 28.46
CA GLU A 2 4.02 -22.30 28.11
C GLU A 2 3.67 -22.45 26.62
N LYS A 3 4.25 -23.44 25.93
CA LYS A 3 4.08 -23.66 24.47
C LYS A 3 2.60 -23.74 24.03
N LYS A 4 1.72 -24.15 24.96
CA LYS A 4 0.27 -24.23 24.75
C LYS A 4 -0.41 -22.86 24.69
N ASP A 5 0.09 -21.86 25.43
CA ASP A 5 -0.46 -20.51 25.42
C ASP A 5 -0.06 -19.75 24.15
N VAL A 6 1.17 -19.95 23.69
CA VAL A 6 1.66 -19.40 22.42
C VAL A 6 0.86 -19.96 21.24
N MET A 7 0.50 -21.25 21.25
CA MET A 7 -0.33 -21.89 20.21
C MET A 7 -1.77 -21.39 20.16
N LYS A 8 -2.35 -20.94 21.29
CA LYS A 8 -3.71 -20.36 21.30
C LYS A 8 -3.77 -18.97 20.68
N GLN A 9 -2.65 -18.26 20.63
CA GLN A 9 -2.55 -16.92 20.06
C GLN A 9 -2.48 -16.93 18.52
N TYR A 10 -2.12 -18.07 17.92
CA TYR A 10 -2.25 -18.26 16.47
C TYR A 10 -3.68 -18.68 16.12
N VAL A 11 -4.25 -18.06 15.09
CA VAL A 11 -5.54 -18.48 14.51
C VAL A 11 -5.40 -19.91 14.03
N THR A 12 -5.85 -20.87 14.83
CA THR A 12 -5.78 -22.30 14.51
C THR A 12 -7.04 -22.69 13.75
N ASP A 13 -6.88 -22.97 12.46
CA ASP A 13 -7.98 -23.45 11.62
C ASP A 13 -8.51 -24.80 12.14
N LYS A 14 -9.83 -24.92 12.19
CA LYS A 14 -10.54 -26.15 12.55
C LYS A 14 -10.13 -27.31 11.64
N TYR A 15 -9.75 -27.06 10.39
CA TYR A 15 -9.24 -28.08 9.48
C TYR A 15 -7.99 -28.81 10.01
N PHE A 16 -7.05 -28.10 10.63
CA PHE A 16 -5.80 -28.70 11.14
C PHE A 16 -5.89 -29.15 12.61
N SER A 17 -6.94 -28.73 13.32
CA SER A 17 -7.19 -29.14 14.71
C SER A 17 -7.55 -30.64 14.85
N LYS A 18 -7.33 -31.23 16.04
CA LYS A 18 -7.77 -32.60 16.36
C LYS A 18 -9.27 -32.63 16.64
N GLY A 19 -9.97 -33.70 16.24
CA GLY A 19 -11.38 -33.97 16.58
C GLY A 19 -12.43 -33.57 15.53
N HIS A 20 -12.12 -32.65 14.61
CA HIS A 20 -13.09 -32.16 13.62
C HIS A 20 -13.05 -32.94 12.29
N TRP A 21 -13.33 -34.24 12.32
CA TRP A 21 -13.20 -35.11 11.14
C TRP A 21 -14.20 -34.77 10.02
N TRP A 22 -15.44 -34.43 10.37
CA TRP A 22 -16.47 -34.05 9.39
C TRP A 22 -16.12 -32.78 8.61
N THR A 23 -15.67 -31.73 9.30
CA THR A 23 -15.31 -30.46 8.64
C THR A 23 -14.11 -30.63 7.73
N LYS A 24 -13.14 -31.48 8.11
CA LYS A 24 -12.00 -31.82 7.25
C LYS A 24 -12.46 -32.44 5.95
N ILE A 25 -13.25 -33.50 6.02
CA ILE A 25 -13.76 -34.19 4.82
C ILE A 25 -14.51 -33.21 3.92
N TRP A 26 -15.42 -32.41 4.50
CA TRP A 26 -16.19 -31.45 3.73
C TRP A 26 -15.33 -30.39 3.04
N GLN A 27 -14.38 -29.80 3.78
CA GLN A 27 -13.46 -28.79 3.24
C GLN A 27 -12.54 -29.38 2.16
N THR A 28 -12.04 -30.61 2.35
CA THR A 28 -11.26 -31.31 1.33
C THR A 28 -12.08 -31.59 0.07
N LEU A 29 -13.33 -32.04 0.22
CA LEU A 29 -14.22 -32.29 -0.93
C LEU A 29 -14.52 -31.00 -1.69
N VAL A 30 -14.85 -29.91 -0.99
CA VAL A 30 -15.07 -28.60 -1.63
C VAL A 30 -13.82 -28.12 -2.36
N ALA A 31 -12.64 -28.31 -1.76
CA ALA A 31 -11.37 -27.98 -2.42
C ALA A 31 -11.15 -28.82 -3.69
N ILE A 32 -11.40 -30.13 -3.63
CA ILE A 32 -11.28 -31.02 -4.81
C ILE A 32 -12.26 -30.60 -5.91
N ILE A 33 -13.52 -30.32 -5.56
CA ILE A 33 -14.53 -29.85 -6.52
C ILE A 33 -14.08 -28.52 -7.15
N GLY A 34 -13.59 -27.58 -6.33
CA GLY A 34 -13.04 -26.32 -6.82
C GLY A 34 -11.91 -26.53 -7.83
N TRP A 35 -10.98 -27.44 -7.52
CA TRP A 35 -9.90 -27.80 -8.44
C TRP A 35 -10.40 -28.46 -9.73
N ILE A 36 -11.42 -29.31 -9.67
CA ILE A 36 -12.03 -29.91 -10.86
C ILE A 36 -12.69 -28.83 -11.72
N CYS A 37 -13.40 -27.88 -11.12
CA CYS A 37 -14.02 -26.75 -11.83
C CYS A 37 -12.99 -25.87 -12.55
N VAL A 38 -11.74 -25.81 -12.07
CA VAL A 38 -10.64 -25.11 -12.76
C VAL A 38 -9.96 -26.02 -13.78
N ALA A 39 -9.72 -27.29 -13.44
CA ALA A 39 -8.97 -28.23 -14.29
C ALA A 39 -9.72 -28.59 -15.57
N ILE A 40 -11.05 -28.75 -15.52
CA ILE A 40 -11.85 -29.13 -16.69
C ILE A 40 -11.77 -28.07 -17.81
N PRO A 41 -12.08 -26.77 -17.58
CA PRO A 41 -11.96 -25.75 -18.62
C PRO A 41 -10.54 -25.60 -19.16
N VAL A 42 -9.53 -25.71 -18.29
CA VAL A 42 -8.12 -25.66 -18.70
C VAL A 42 -7.79 -26.84 -19.63
N TYR A 43 -8.18 -28.06 -19.24
CA TYR A 43 -7.97 -29.24 -20.06
C TYR A 43 -8.68 -29.12 -21.42
N TRP A 44 -9.95 -28.68 -21.45
CA TRP A 44 -10.69 -28.48 -22.69
C TRP A 44 -10.01 -27.47 -23.61
N THR A 45 -9.55 -26.35 -23.05
CA THR A 45 -8.86 -25.32 -23.82
C THR A 45 -7.56 -25.85 -24.39
N VAL A 46 -6.69 -26.44 -23.56
CA VAL A 46 -5.37 -26.92 -23.97
C VAL A 46 -5.44 -28.10 -24.94
N SER A 47 -6.33 -29.07 -24.67
CA SER A 47 -6.51 -30.23 -25.54
C SER A 47 -6.94 -29.79 -26.95
N SER A 48 -7.99 -28.98 -27.05
CA SER A 48 -8.58 -28.58 -28.32
C SER A 48 -7.84 -27.48 -29.08
N THR A 49 -6.86 -26.81 -28.48
CA THR A 49 -6.07 -25.74 -29.14
C THR A 49 -4.61 -26.15 -29.33
N VAL A 50 -3.82 -26.19 -28.25
CA VAL A 50 -2.36 -26.44 -28.27
C VAL A 50 -2.05 -27.87 -28.66
N LEU A 51 -2.81 -28.84 -28.14
CA LEU A 51 -2.61 -30.26 -28.39
C LEU A 51 -3.49 -30.80 -29.52
N ALA A 52 -4.13 -29.92 -30.30
CA ALA A 52 -5.12 -30.32 -31.28
C ALA A 52 -4.63 -31.35 -32.33
N ASN A 53 -3.33 -31.37 -32.61
CA ASN A 53 -2.72 -32.31 -33.57
C ASN A 53 -2.24 -33.63 -32.92
N ASN A 54 -2.36 -33.77 -31.60
CA ASN A 54 -1.95 -34.97 -30.88
C ASN A 54 -3.09 -36.00 -30.85
N GLN A 55 -2.89 -37.12 -31.53
CA GLN A 55 -3.88 -38.20 -31.62
C GLN A 55 -4.05 -38.99 -30.30
N ARG A 56 -3.12 -38.86 -29.35
CA ARG A 56 -3.18 -39.55 -28.05
C ARG A 56 -4.03 -38.83 -27.00
N VAL A 57 -4.48 -37.61 -27.29
CA VAL A 57 -5.25 -36.77 -26.36
C VAL A 57 -6.72 -36.80 -26.75
N ILE A 58 -7.59 -36.94 -25.75
CA ILE A 58 -9.03 -36.83 -25.95
C ILE A 58 -9.37 -35.34 -26.02
N HIS A 59 -9.83 -34.91 -27.18
CA HIS A 59 -10.19 -33.52 -27.43
C HIS A 59 -11.64 -33.29 -27.05
N ALA A 60 -11.91 -32.26 -26.23
CA ALA A 60 -13.27 -31.90 -25.83
C ALA A 60 -14.12 -31.44 -27.03
N TRP A 61 -13.49 -30.75 -27.98
CA TRP A 61 -14.07 -30.36 -29.27
C TRP A 61 -12.99 -30.31 -30.36
N LYS A 62 -13.39 -30.45 -31.64
CA LYS A 62 -12.46 -30.52 -32.79
C LYS A 62 -12.79 -29.56 -33.95
N TYR A 63 -13.84 -28.74 -33.81
CA TYR A 63 -14.32 -27.87 -34.88
C TYR A 63 -13.29 -26.78 -35.22
N GLU A 64 -12.93 -26.64 -36.49
CA GLU A 64 -11.93 -25.66 -36.95
C GLU A 64 -12.39 -24.20 -36.74
N GLU A 65 -13.70 -23.95 -36.78
CA GLU A 65 -14.30 -22.64 -36.48
C GLU A 65 -13.96 -22.18 -35.04
N GLY A 66 -14.05 -23.09 -34.08
CA GLY A 66 -13.74 -22.81 -32.68
C GLY A 66 -12.26 -22.45 -32.47
N LYS A 67 -11.35 -23.13 -33.19
CA LYS A 67 -9.91 -22.82 -33.13
C LYS A 67 -9.62 -21.46 -33.73
N THR A 68 -10.23 -21.17 -34.86
CA THR A 68 -10.08 -19.89 -35.56
C THR A 68 -10.54 -18.73 -34.68
N LEU A 69 -11.69 -18.89 -34.03
CA LEU A 69 -12.24 -17.89 -33.11
C LEU A 69 -11.35 -17.72 -31.86
N PHE A 70 -10.84 -18.80 -31.30
CA PHE A 70 -9.92 -18.76 -30.16
C PHE A 70 -8.67 -17.95 -30.47
N TYR A 71 -7.97 -18.26 -31.58
CA TYR A 71 -6.76 -17.53 -31.96
C TYR A 71 -7.03 -16.08 -32.42
N PHE A 72 -8.23 -15.80 -32.91
CA PHE A 72 -8.67 -14.42 -33.17
C PHE A 72 -8.75 -13.62 -31.86
N PHE A 73 -9.48 -14.13 -30.86
CA PHE A 73 -9.62 -13.48 -29.56
C PHE A 73 -8.29 -13.41 -28.80
N ASP A 74 -7.49 -14.47 -28.82
CA ASP A 74 -6.17 -14.49 -28.19
C ASP A 74 -5.28 -13.34 -28.69
N ARG A 75 -5.16 -13.19 -30.01
CA ARG A 75 -4.42 -12.06 -30.62
C ARG A 75 -5.03 -10.70 -30.26
N PHE A 76 -6.35 -10.57 -30.29
CA PHE A 76 -7.03 -9.34 -29.90
C PHE A 76 -6.72 -8.95 -28.45
N PHE A 77 -6.81 -9.90 -27.51
CA PHE A 77 -6.53 -9.67 -26.10
C PHE A 77 -5.06 -9.35 -25.82
N ILE A 78 -4.12 -10.01 -26.50
CA ILE A 78 -2.69 -9.69 -26.38
C ILE A 78 -2.43 -8.24 -26.83
N ILE A 79 -2.98 -7.83 -27.96
CA ILE A 79 -2.82 -6.46 -28.46
C ILE A 79 -3.46 -5.45 -27.50
N ALA A 80 -4.68 -5.71 -27.05
CA ALA A 80 -5.37 -4.86 -26.08
C ALA A 80 -4.58 -4.75 -24.77
N PHE A 81 -4.03 -5.86 -24.27
CA PHE A 81 -3.20 -5.89 -23.07
C PHE A 81 -1.95 -5.02 -23.22
N ILE A 82 -1.25 -5.10 -24.36
CA ILE A 82 -0.08 -4.25 -24.65
C ILE A 82 -0.46 -2.77 -24.65
N ILE A 83 -1.58 -2.40 -25.30
CA ILE A 83 -2.06 -1.01 -25.34
C ILE A 83 -2.37 -0.51 -23.93
N ILE A 84 -3.12 -1.30 -23.14
CA ILE A 84 -3.46 -0.97 -21.75
C ILE A 84 -2.19 -0.82 -20.91
N ALA A 85 -1.23 -1.73 -21.03
CA ALA A 85 0.03 -1.67 -20.31
C ALA A 85 0.80 -0.38 -20.61
N ILE A 86 0.89 0.01 -21.89
CA ILE A 86 1.52 1.28 -22.30
C ILE A 86 0.81 2.47 -21.67
N VAL A 87 -0.53 2.53 -21.76
CA VAL A 87 -1.33 3.61 -21.17
C VAL A 87 -1.13 3.71 -19.66
N VAL A 88 -1.12 2.57 -18.96
CA VAL A 88 -0.91 2.51 -17.51
C VAL A 88 0.49 3.00 -17.14
N ILE A 89 1.53 2.56 -17.87
CA ILE A 89 2.91 3.00 -17.62
C ILE A 89 3.04 4.51 -17.82
N ILE A 90 2.54 5.04 -18.95
CA ILE A 90 2.58 6.48 -19.24
C ILE A 90 1.81 7.26 -18.17
N SER A 91 0.60 6.80 -17.82
CA SER A 91 -0.23 7.43 -16.79
C SER A 91 0.45 7.40 -15.42
N THR A 92 1.14 6.32 -15.09
CA THR A 92 1.89 6.18 -13.83
C THR A 92 3.06 7.16 -13.78
N ILE A 93 3.85 7.25 -14.86
CA ILE A 93 4.96 8.20 -14.96
C ILE A 93 4.44 9.64 -14.86
N HIS A 94 3.41 9.97 -15.63
CA HIS A 94 2.80 11.31 -15.63
C HIS A 94 2.21 11.67 -14.26
N ASN A 95 1.50 10.74 -13.63
CA ASN A 95 0.93 10.94 -12.30
C ASN A 95 2.02 11.14 -11.24
N ASN A 96 3.07 10.33 -11.26
CA ASN A 96 4.19 10.47 -10.33
C ASN A 96 4.93 11.79 -10.52
N HIS A 97 5.12 12.22 -11.77
CA HIS A 97 5.68 13.53 -12.10
C HIS A 97 4.81 14.67 -11.55
N ARG A 98 3.49 14.61 -11.80
CA ARG A 98 2.53 15.61 -11.29
C ARG A 98 2.53 15.66 -9.76
N VAL A 99 2.51 14.51 -9.09
CA VAL A 99 2.55 14.44 -7.63
C VAL A 99 3.84 15.08 -7.10
N LYS A 100 4.99 14.72 -7.64
CA LYS A 100 6.28 15.28 -7.22
C LYS A 100 6.37 16.79 -7.42
N GLN A 101 5.84 17.32 -8.52
CA GLN A 101 5.97 18.76 -8.84
C GLN A 101 4.88 19.65 -8.23
N HIS A 102 3.64 19.15 -8.12
CA HIS A 102 2.49 19.98 -7.77
C HIS A 102 1.86 19.63 -6.41
N ILE A 103 2.08 18.43 -5.87
CA ILE A 103 1.40 17.97 -4.64
C ILE A 103 2.40 17.85 -3.49
N SER A 104 3.60 17.32 -3.73
CA SER A 104 4.68 17.23 -2.75
C SER A 104 5.60 18.44 -2.75
N LYS A 105 5.08 19.68 -2.78
CA LYS A 105 5.88 20.82 -2.30
C LYS A 105 6.03 20.65 -0.79
N GLU A 106 7.15 20.06 -0.40
CA GLU A 106 7.50 19.62 0.95
C GLU A 106 7.62 20.76 1.98
N ILE A 107 7.47 22.02 1.55
CA ILE A 107 7.48 23.19 2.42
C ILE A 107 6.32 24.11 1.99
N GLN A 108 5.25 24.11 2.79
CA GLN A 108 4.10 25.00 2.58
C GLN A 108 4.30 26.38 3.21
N TYR A 109 5.34 26.54 4.03
CA TYR A 109 5.72 27.79 4.68
C TYR A 109 6.89 28.47 3.96
N ASP A 110 6.92 29.80 4.00
CA ASP A 110 8.07 30.56 3.50
C ASP A 110 9.25 30.38 4.48
N GLN A 111 10.39 29.89 3.97
CA GLN A 111 11.59 29.66 4.79
C GLN A 111 12.18 30.98 5.29
N ASP A 112 12.14 32.04 4.48
CA ASP A 112 12.69 33.35 4.84
C ASP A 112 11.84 33.97 5.96
N GLU A 113 10.51 33.86 5.84
CA GLU A 113 9.59 34.32 6.88
C GLU A 113 9.76 33.53 8.19
N LEU A 114 9.90 32.21 8.10
CA LEU A 114 10.12 31.34 9.26
C LEU A 114 11.43 31.68 9.98
N ASP A 115 12.51 31.98 9.26
CA ASP A 115 13.79 32.37 9.85
C ASP A 115 13.77 33.78 10.44
N ILE A 116 12.96 34.70 9.90
CA ILE A 116 12.68 35.99 10.54
C ILE A 116 11.91 35.77 11.84
N ARG A 117 10.86 34.93 11.83
CA ARG A 117 10.07 34.61 13.03
C ARG A 117 10.90 33.96 14.13
N LYS A 118 11.81 33.04 13.77
CA LYS A 118 12.77 32.44 14.72
C LYS A 118 13.72 33.46 15.33
N ARG A 119 14.23 34.41 14.54
CA ARG A 119 15.11 35.48 15.02
C ARG A 119 14.39 36.39 16.00
N ARG A 120 13.21 36.92 15.62
CA ARG A 120 12.37 37.74 16.51
C ARG A 120 12.08 37.03 17.83
N LEU A 121 11.70 35.75 17.76
CA LEU A 121 11.44 34.95 18.96
C LEU A 121 12.69 34.79 19.82
N ASN A 122 13.84 34.49 19.21
CA ASN A 122 15.07 34.31 19.97
C ASN A 122 15.52 35.59 20.66
N ASP A 123 15.38 36.75 20.01
CA ASP A 123 15.70 38.06 20.57
C ASP A 123 14.78 38.41 21.75
N PHE A 124 13.46 38.20 21.58
CA PHE A 124 12.47 38.39 22.64
C PHE A 124 12.80 37.54 23.88
N TYR A 125 13.06 36.23 23.69
CA TYR A 125 13.45 35.35 24.78
C TYR A 125 14.85 35.71 25.33
N GLY A 126 15.75 36.21 24.50
CA GLY A 126 17.11 36.63 24.87
C GLY A 126 17.10 37.77 25.87
N HIS A 127 16.24 38.76 25.64
CA HIS A 127 16.08 39.90 26.53
C HIS A 127 15.43 39.51 27.87
N ARG A 128 14.43 38.62 27.84
CA ARG A 128 13.64 38.28 29.04
C ARG A 128 14.25 37.18 29.90
N PHE A 129 14.76 36.12 29.27
CA PHE A 129 15.20 34.89 29.96
C PHE A 129 16.70 34.61 29.81
N GLY A 130 17.45 35.55 29.21
CA GLY A 130 18.88 35.40 28.96
C GLY A 130 19.21 34.61 27.70
N GLN A 131 20.50 34.45 27.40
CA GLN A 131 21.00 33.87 26.14
C GLN A 131 20.53 32.43 25.89
N GLN A 132 20.34 32.07 24.61
CA GLN A 132 19.85 30.74 24.20
C GLN A 132 20.70 29.59 24.77
N THR A 133 22.01 29.74 24.77
CA THR A 133 22.95 28.73 25.29
C THR A 133 22.74 28.47 26.78
N PHE A 134 22.50 29.50 27.58
CA PHE A 134 22.15 29.38 28.99
C PHE A 134 20.83 28.62 29.17
N ARG A 135 19.77 29.04 28.46
CA ARG A 135 18.44 28.42 28.55
C ARG A 135 18.44 26.94 28.19
N GLN A 136 19.28 26.52 27.25
CA GLN A 136 19.41 25.12 26.83
C GLN A 136 20.25 24.25 27.78
N HIS A 137 21.10 24.84 28.63
CA HIS A 137 21.99 24.10 29.53
C HIS A 137 21.45 23.97 30.97
N VAL A 138 20.50 24.82 31.36
CA VAL A 138 19.95 24.83 32.72
C VAL A 138 18.80 23.83 32.84
N LYS A 139 18.83 23.00 33.89
CA LYS A 139 17.78 21.98 34.16
C LYS A 139 16.56 22.54 34.89
N HIS A 140 16.74 23.60 35.68
CA HIS A 140 15.68 24.22 36.46
C HIS A 140 15.83 25.74 36.41
N TYR A 141 14.77 26.42 35.98
CA TYR A 141 14.68 27.88 35.92
C TYR A 141 13.40 28.31 36.63
N THR A 142 13.52 29.25 37.56
CA THR A 142 12.36 29.86 38.24
C THR A 142 12.06 31.17 37.54
N VAL A 143 10.84 31.34 37.07
CA VAL A 143 10.40 32.54 36.36
C VAL A 143 9.92 33.54 37.40
N ASP A 144 10.51 34.72 37.43
CA ASP A 144 10.02 35.80 38.28
C ASP A 144 8.67 36.32 37.78
N PRO A 145 7.78 36.82 38.64
CA PRO A 145 6.46 37.30 38.23
C PRO A 145 6.51 38.36 37.12
N GLU A 146 7.54 39.19 37.11
CA GLU A 146 7.77 40.24 36.10
C GLU A 146 8.22 39.69 34.73
N GLN A 147 8.73 38.45 34.70
CA GLN A 147 9.15 37.75 33.48
C GLN A 147 8.05 36.86 32.88
N ASN A 148 6.86 36.84 33.49
CA ASN A 148 5.75 36.03 33.00
C ASN A 148 5.28 36.52 31.62
N LEU A 149 4.74 35.60 30.80
CA LEU A 149 4.24 35.93 29.46
C LEU A 149 2.76 36.31 29.54
N GLU A 150 2.38 37.40 28.87
CA GLU A 150 0.97 37.73 28.65
C GLU A 150 0.36 36.79 27.58
N PRO A 151 -0.95 36.48 27.63
CA PRO A 151 -1.57 35.47 26.77
C PRO A 151 -1.31 35.63 25.25
N ASP A 152 -1.30 36.87 24.75
CA ASP A 152 -1.16 37.17 23.32
C ASP A 152 0.24 37.70 22.95
N GLU A 153 1.18 37.69 23.89
CA GLU A 153 2.47 38.38 23.73
C GLU A 153 3.31 37.82 22.58
N ILE A 154 3.26 36.50 22.39
CA ILE A 154 3.96 35.82 21.29
C ILE A 154 3.26 36.06 19.94
N HIS A 155 1.94 36.22 19.91
CA HIS A 155 1.21 36.49 18.66
C HIS A 155 1.50 37.90 18.16
N LYS A 156 1.52 38.88 19.07
CA LYS A 156 1.87 40.29 18.78
C LYS A 156 3.27 40.45 18.17
N LEU A 157 4.20 39.53 18.45
CA LEU A 157 5.55 39.53 17.86
C LEU A 157 5.55 39.34 16.33
N TYR A 158 4.44 38.86 15.76
CA TYR A 158 4.28 38.51 14.36
C TYR A 158 3.16 39.31 13.65
N GLU A 159 2.56 40.30 14.31
CA GLU A 159 1.47 41.13 13.74
C GLU A 159 1.97 42.31 12.87
N ASP A 160 3.30 42.55 12.83
CA ASP A 160 4.00 43.45 11.89
C ASP A 160 4.60 42.69 10.70
#